data_AF-A0A927S405-F1
#
_entry.id   AF-A0A927S405-F1
#
_cell.length_a   1.000
_cell.length_b   1.000
_cell.length_c   1.000
_cell.angle_alpha   90.00
_cell.angle_beta   90.00
_cell.angle_gamma   90.00
#
_symmetry.space_group_name_H-M   'P 1'
#
loop_
_entity.id
_entity.type
_entity.pdbx_description
1 polymer ?
#
loop_
_entity_poly.entity_id
_entity_poly.type
_entity_poly.pdbx_seq_one_letter_code
_entity_poly.pdbx_strand_id
1 'polypeptide(L)'
;MKKRTIAMIVSLVLAMAMGLGGTLAYLTDRDSDVNVFTIGNVDIELTEKFEQGIELIPGVNIEKTPTIRNTGNHAAWVWMTWSIPAALDNAVQGTEIGSDKNIIHWNPLGATADGYVTADRVNTAVAKGLLPEGITADQIKENKMTWNVFNSLGEGKNFITEEIDGVDYNTYVLLYNKALTPGEETLPSVYNVYMDARVDIDPEGNMFLVDKGVVTPVAWNIKEDKNPKILVAAYAIQTEGFADVKEAYAGYATQWGANGGVTYEEPTIVGSETELSDALKTSGNLYLTSDVGEKDSVHEIGDGVAANINMNGNTLSGSLNNHGETTISGGDYVGQYINNFGDMTVSDMELESGTAGDYAVIGRAGSTTVLNDVNVNAKGGAIAAADGAKVIFNSGNIGMKTTSTSGRYLFYAVGAGTEITINGGTFDWDRTQNQKRAYIYAEAGTTVYVKGGTFGKASTRSGYTDGIMGPGTVIITGGTFGFDPTKWVAEGYQAVENEGVWTVSAK
;
A
#
# COMPACT_ATOMS: atom_id res chain seq x y z
N MET A 1 -76.53 -12.49 -31.43
CA MET A 1 -75.60 -11.95 -32.45
C MET A 1 -75.65 -12.82 -33.71
N LYS A 2 -75.70 -12.24 -34.92
CA LYS A 2 -75.77 -13.00 -36.19
C LYS A 2 -74.50 -13.86 -36.36
N LYS A 3 -74.64 -15.10 -36.83
CA LYS A 3 -73.58 -16.13 -36.97
C LYS A 3 -72.30 -15.66 -37.70
N ARG A 4 -72.35 -14.54 -38.43
CA ARG A 4 -71.22 -13.93 -39.15
C ARG A 4 -70.31 -13.04 -38.28
N THR A 5 -70.75 -12.59 -37.10
CA THR A 5 -69.92 -11.78 -36.18
C THR A 5 -69.17 -12.65 -35.16
N ILE A 6 -69.67 -13.86 -34.85
CA ILE A 6 -68.98 -14.83 -33.97
C ILE A 6 -67.85 -15.56 -34.72
N ALA A 7 -68.03 -15.83 -36.02
CA ALA A 7 -67.00 -16.46 -36.85
C ALA A 7 -65.73 -15.60 -37.01
N MET A 8 -65.85 -14.26 -37.06
CA MET A 8 -64.68 -13.36 -37.16
C MET A 8 -63.87 -13.24 -35.87
N ILE A 9 -64.52 -13.32 -34.69
CA ILE A 9 -63.83 -13.25 -33.40
C ILE A 9 -63.12 -14.58 -33.12
N VAL A 10 -63.73 -15.71 -33.48
CA VAL A 10 -63.13 -17.04 -33.34
C VAL A 10 -61.95 -17.23 -34.31
N SER A 11 -61.99 -16.66 -35.52
CA SER A 11 -60.85 -16.71 -36.46
C SER A 11 -59.68 -15.81 -36.03
N LEU A 12 -59.92 -14.70 -35.34
CA LEU A 12 -58.83 -13.85 -34.82
C LEU A 12 -58.12 -14.49 -33.61
N VAL A 13 -58.84 -15.28 -32.82
CA VAL A 13 -58.27 -16.04 -31.68
C VAL A 13 -57.54 -17.31 -32.14
N LEU A 14 -58.00 -17.97 -33.21
CA LEU A 14 -57.32 -19.15 -33.78
C LEU A 14 -56.05 -18.81 -34.59
N ALA A 15 -55.90 -17.57 -35.08
CA ALA A 15 -54.71 -17.12 -35.80
C ALA A 15 -53.52 -16.77 -34.88
N MET A 16 -53.73 -16.56 -33.58
CA MET A 16 -52.63 -16.40 -32.60
C MET A 16 -52.22 -17.72 -31.92
N ALA A 17 -52.96 -18.82 -32.15
CA ALA A 17 -52.78 -20.08 -31.40
C ALA A 17 -52.12 -21.23 -32.21
N MET A 18 -51.74 -21.03 -33.47
CA MET A 18 -51.09 -22.08 -34.27
C MET A 18 -49.91 -21.55 -35.07
N GLY A 19 -48.85 -21.22 -34.34
CA GLY A 19 -47.50 -21.06 -34.85
C GLY A 19 -46.52 -21.92 -34.05
N LEU A 20 -46.78 -23.23 -34.00
CA LEU A 20 -45.79 -24.31 -33.83
C LEU A 20 -45.06 -24.32 -32.47
N GLY A 21 -45.38 -25.18 -31.50
CA GLY A 21 -45.60 -26.61 -31.65
C GLY A 21 -44.47 -27.35 -30.94
N GLY A 22 -44.81 -28.17 -29.95
CA GLY A 22 -43.89 -29.15 -29.39
C GLY A 22 -43.74 -29.05 -27.88
N THR A 23 -44.53 -29.87 -27.18
CA THR A 23 -44.23 -30.45 -25.87
C THR A 23 -43.94 -29.52 -24.69
N LEU A 24 -44.69 -29.74 -23.61
CA LEU A 24 -44.21 -29.52 -22.25
C LEU A 24 -42.81 -30.13 -22.10
N ALA A 25 -41.76 -29.36 -22.31
CA ALA A 25 -40.51 -29.56 -21.60
C ALA A 25 -40.66 -28.77 -20.30
N TYR A 26 -40.64 -29.53 -19.23
CA TYR A 26 -40.53 -29.08 -17.86
C TYR A 26 -39.24 -28.28 -17.70
N LEU A 27 -39.24 -27.01 -18.12
CA LEU A 27 -38.19 -26.05 -17.84
C LEU A 27 -38.79 -24.95 -16.95
N THR A 28 -39.26 -25.33 -15.76
CA THR A 28 -38.87 -24.48 -14.62
C THR A 28 -37.38 -24.71 -14.46
N ASP A 29 -36.58 -24.03 -15.26
CA ASP A 29 -35.26 -23.69 -14.80
C ASP A 29 -35.49 -22.68 -13.68
N ARG A 30 -35.21 -23.12 -12.45
CA ARG A 30 -35.01 -22.18 -11.36
C ARG A 30 -33.52 -21.95 -11.35
N ASP A 31 -33.07 -21.07 -12.23
CA ASP A 31 -31.76 -20.48 -12.07
C ASP A 31 -31.90 -19.47 -10.92
N SER A 32 -31.32 -19.82 -9.78
CA SER A 32 -31.17 -18.90 -8.66
C SER A 32 -29.71 -18.48 -8.66
N ASP A 33 -29.44 -17.33 -9.26
CA ASP A 33 -28.14 -16.70 -9.13
C ASP A 33 -28.07 -16.02 -7.75
N VAL A 34 -27.04 -16.35 -6.97
CA VAL A 34 -26.76 -15.63 -5.73
C VAL A 34 -25.98 -14.39 -6.14
N ASN A 35 -26.66 -13.25 -6.27
CA ASN A 35 -26.01 -11.96 -6.36
C ASN A 35 -25.35 -11.66 -5.01
N VAL A 36 -24.07 -12.03 -4.88
CA VAL A 36 -23.25 -11.60 -3.76
C VAL A 36 -22.94 -10.12 -3.98
N PHE A 37 -23.63 -9.26 -3.24
CA PHE A 37 -23.20 -7.88 -3.10
C PHE A 37 -21.96 -7.88 -2.19
N THR A 38 -20.80 -7.58 -2.76
CA THR A 38 -19.63 -7.20 -1.96
C THR A 38 -19.91 -5.82 -1.37
N ILE A 39 -19.82 -5.68 -0.05
CA ILE A 39 -19.78 -4.37 0.59
C ILE A 39 -18.41 -3.78 0.22
N GLY A 40 -18.42 -2.60 -0.40
CA GLY A 40 -17.18 -1.86 -0.70
C GLY A 40 -16.51 -1.42 0.61
N ASN A 41 -15.20 -1.60 0.71
CA ASN A 41 -14.42 -1.15 1.86
C ASN A 41 -13.56 0.05 1.48
N VAL A 42 -13.43 0.96 2.43
CA VAL A 42 -12.42 2.01 2.42
C VAL A 42 -11.34 1.56 3.38
N ASP A 43 -10.22 1.13 2.84
CA ASP A 43 -9.05 0.71 3.60
C ASP A 43 -7.90 1.65 3.25
N ILE A 44 -7.15 2.05 4.28
CA ILE A 44 -6.01 2.93 4.13
C ILE A 44 -4.84 2.42 4.96
N GLU A 45 -3.65 2.85 4.56
CA GLU A 45 -2.40 2.60 5.26
C GLU A 45 -1.72 3.94 5.55
N LEU A 46 -1.26 4.11 6.79
CA LEU A 46 -0.43 5.25 7.20
C LEU A 46 1.03 4.79 7.18
N THR A 47 1.83 5.44 6.36
CA THR A 47 3.27 5.20 6.29
C THR A 47 4.00 6.41 6.84
N GLU A 48 5.03 6.18 7.66
CA GLU A 48 5.85 7.24 8.23
C GLU A 48 7.32 6.91 8.07
N LYS A 49 8.07 7.75 7.36
CA LYS A 49 9.53 7.74 7.47
C LYS A 49 9.91 8.53 8.71
N PHE A 50 10.09 7.82 9.82
CA PHE A 50 10.48 8.34 11.12
C PHE A 50 11.15 7.25 11.92
N GLU A 51 12.41 7.41 12.26
CA GLU A 51 13.14 6.44 13.09
C GLU A 51 12.62 6.46 14.54
N GLN A 52 11.90 5.39 14.91
CA GLN A 52 11.38 5.21 16.26
C GLN A 52 12.51 5.12 17.28
N GLY A 53 12.29 5.73 18.44
CA GLY A 53 13.26 5.72 19.54
C GLY A 53 14.39 6.74 19.41
N ILE A 54 14.39 7.61 18.38
CA ILE A 54 15.32 8.74 18.34
C ILE A 54 15.15 9.61 19.60
N GLU A 55 16.29 9.99 20.18
CA GLU A 55 16.33 10.97 21.26
C GLU A 55 16.00 12.37 20.75
N LEU A 56 15.02 13.03 21.36
CA LEU A 56 14.62 14.39 21.02
C LEU A 56 15.59 15.40 21.64
N ILE A 57 16.66 15.71 20.92
CA ILE A 57 17.70 16.64 21.35
C ILE A 57 17.30 18.10 20.99
N PRO A 58 17.39 19.07 21.93
CA PRO A 58 17.14 20.48 21.64
C PRO A 58 17.91 20.99 20.41
N GLY A 59 17.18 21.58 19.46
CA GLY A 59 17.73 22.16 18.23
C GLY A 59 18.10 21.14 17.14
N VAL A 60 17.93 19.84 17.39
CA VAL A 60 18.16 18.79 16.39
C VAL A 60 16.87 18.52 15.62
N ASN A 61 16.98 18.58 14.29
CA ASN A 61 15.90 18.26 13.38
C ASN A 61 15.77 16.74 13.22
N ILE A 62 14.55 16.24 13.38
CA ILE A 62 14.20 14.84 13.18
C ILE A 62 13.23 14.78 12.01
N GLU A 63 13.60 14.02 10.97
CA GLU A 63 12.75 13.80 9.82
C GLU A 63 11.55 12.91 10.23
N LYS A 64 10.35 13.39 9.92
CA LYS A 64 9.10 12.65 10.07
C LYS A 64 8.20 13.04 8.92
N THR A 65 7.96 12.11 7.99
CA THR A 65 7.16 12.36 6.78
C THR A 65 6.02 11.34 6.67
N PRO A 66 4.82 11.66 7.19
CA PRO A 66 3.65 10.79 7.08
C PRO A 66 3.00 10.89 5.69
N THR A 67 2.58 9.76 5.13
CA THR A 67 1.74 9.62 3.93
C THR A 67 0.58 8.65 4.17
N ILE A 68 -0.51 8.81 3.42
CA ILE A 68 -1.66 7.91 3.45
C ILE A 68 -1.80 7.26 2.08
N ARG A 69 -1.85 5.92 2.04
CA ARG A 69 -2.14 5.11 0.85
C ARG A 69 -3.55 4.54 0.93
N ASN A 70 -4.30 4.60 -0.16
CA ASN A 70 -5.60 3.93 -0.27
C ASN A 70 -5.39 2.48 -0.71
N THR A 71 -5.56 1.54 0.22
CA THR A 71 -5.40 0.10 -0.01
C THR A 71 -6.72 -0.62 -0.28
N GLY A 72 -7.84 0.09 -0.11
CA GLY A 72 -9.19 -0.42 -0.38
C GLY A 72 -9.52 -0.50 -1.87
N ASN A 73 -10.79 -0.76 -2.18
CA ASN A 73 -11.28 -0.93 -3.55
C ASN A 73 -12.19 0.22 -4.05
N HIS A 74 -12.36 1.28 -3.25
CA HIS A 74 -13.11 2.48 -3.61
C HIS A 74 -12.29 3.76 -3.43
N ALA A 75 -12.65 4.80 -4.18
CA ALA A 75 -12.05 6.11 -4.00
C ALA A 75 -12.47 6.74 -2.66
N ALA A 76 -11.53 7.34 -1.95
CA ALA A 76 -11.72 7.87 -0.60
C ALA A 76 -11.18 9.28 -0.43
N TRP A 77 -11.89 10.09 0.36
CA TRP A 77 -11.34 11.28 0.99
C TRP A 77 -10.52 10.86 2.19
N VAL A 78 -9.32 11.45 2.35
CA VAL A 78 -8.41 11.09 3.44
C VAL A 78 -7.96 12.34 4.21
N TRP A 79 -7.70 12.14 5.50
CA TRP A 79 -7.09 13.15 6.36
C TRP A 79 -6.23 12.47 7.43
N MET A 80 -5.37 13.25 8.07
CA MET A 80 -4.62 12.80 9.24
C MET A 80 -4.80 13.74 10.41
N THR A 81 -4.63 13.20 11.61
CA THR A 81 -4.41 13.97 12.82
C THR A 81 -2.93 13.94 13.17
N TRP A 82 -2.43 15.04 13.71
CA TRP A 82 -1.06 15.21 14.21
C TRP A 82 -1.13 15.78 15.62
N SER A 83 -0.80 14.99 16.62
CA SER A 83 -1.06 15.30 18.02
C SER A 83 0.25 15.52 18.76
N ILE A 84 0.39 16.69 19.38
CA ILE A 84 1.52 17.04 20.25
C ILE A 84 0.99 17.25 21.66
N PRO A 85 1.66 16.77 22.73
CA PRO A 85 1.23 17.04 24.08
C PRO A 85 1.04 18.55 24.30
N ALA A 86 -0.12 18.95 24.81
CA ALA A 86 -0.51 20.36 24.91
C ALA A 86 0.45 21.17 25.78
N ALA A 87 1.08 20.54 26.78
CA ALA A 87 2.12 21.16 27.60
C ALA A 87 3.39 21.53 26.82
N LEU A 88 3.61 20.93 25.65
CA LEU A 88 4.78 21.11 24.79
C LEU A 88 4.47 21.92 23.53
N ASP A 89 3.21 22.26 23.30
CA ASP A 89 2.74 23.02 22.16
C ASP A 89 1.93 24.24 22.62
N ASN A 90 2.55 25.43 22.54
CA ASN A 90 1.96 26.69 22.98
C ASN A 90 1.05 27.32 21.90
N ALA A 91 0.52 26.51 20.98
CA ALA A 91 -0.35 26.96 19.93
C ALA A 91 -1.64 27.57 20.47
N VAL A 92 -2.04 28.70 19.87
CA VAL A 92 -3.30 29.39 20.17
C VAL A 92 -4.10 29.49 18.88
N GLN A 93 -5.25 28.80 18.82
CA GLN A 93 -6.14 28.84 17.64
C GLN A 93 -6.47 30.27 17.23
N GLY A 94 -6.43 30.53 15.93
CA GLY A 94 -6.84 31.80 15.33
C GLY A 94 -5.80 32.92 15.41
N THR A 95 -4.58 32.64 15.86
CA THR A 95 -3.54 33.67 16.05
C THR A 95 -2.16 33.20 15.56
N GLU A 96 -1.29 34.14 15.20
CA GLU A 96 0.15 33.87 15.04
C GLU A 96 0.90 33.84 16.40
N ILE A 97 0.19 33.97 17.53
CA ILE A 97 0.78 34.10 18.86
C ILE A 97 1.15 32.71 19.38
N GLY A 98 2.40 32.55 19.84
CA GLY A 98 2.84 31.38 20.61
C GLY A 98 3.67 30.35 19.85
N SER A 99 3.70 30.38 18.51
CA SER A 99 4.52 29.47 17.70
C SER A 99 6.03 29.62 17.98
N ASP A 100 6.48 30.83 18.31
CA ASP A 100 7.85 31.13 18.76
C ASP A 100 8.17 30.61 20.17
N LYS A 101 7.18 30.06 20.87
CA LYS A 101 7.28 29.51 22.23
C LYS A 101 6.98 28.03 22.30
N ASN A 102 6.70 27.37 21.17
CA ASN A 102 6.52 25.93 21.15
C ASN A 102 7.77 25.24 21.68
N ILE A 103 7.57 24.22 22.53
CA ILE A 103 8.67 23.38 23.00
C ILE A 103 8.99 22.35 21.93
N ILE A 104 7.96 21.74 21.37
CA ILE A 104 8.06 20.89 20.18
C ILE A 104 7.54 21.66 18.98
N HIS A 105 8.41 21.83 18.00
CA HIS A 105 8.09 22.42 16.71
C HIS A 105 7.89 21.32 15.67
N TRP A 106 7.02 21.59 14.72
CA TRP A 106 6.81 20.76 13.55
C TRP A 106 6.66 21.67 12.33
N ASN A 107 7.24 21.25 11.20
CA ASN A 107 7.22 22.03 9.99
C ASN A 107 6.37 21.33 8.93
N PRO A 108 5.27 21.95 8.48
CA PRO A 108 4.59 21.44 7.30
C PRO A 108 5.51 21.52 6.09
N LEU A 109 5.37 20.56 5.20
CA LEU A 109 6.05 20.60 3.92
C LEU A 109 5.40 21.68 3.07
N GLY A 110 5.98 22.88 3.08
CA GLY A 110 5.44 24.03 2.36
C GLY A 110 5.28 23.82 0.85
N ALA A 111 5.86 22.76 0.27
CA ALA A 111 5.68 22.35 -1.11
C ALA A 111 4.33 21.65 -1.37
N THR A 112 3.64 21.18 -0.33
CA THR A 112 2.35 20.48 -0.40
C THR A 112 1.28 21.14 0.47
N ALA A 113 1.65 22.06 1.37
CA ALA A 113 0.67 22.85 2.13
C ALA A 113 -0.11 23.83 1.23
N ASP A 114 -1.43 23.84 1.37
CA ASP A 114 -2.32 24.72 0.60
C ASP A 114 -1.96 26.19 0.81
N GLY A 115 -1.99 26.97 -0.27
CA GLY A 115 -1.53 28.37 -0.29
C GLY A 115 -0.01 28.58 -0.28
N TYR A 116 0.79 27.53 -0.09
CA TYR A 116 2.25 27.63 0.02
C TYR A 116 3.03 26.99 -1.12
N VAL A 117 2.34 26.27 -2.02
CA VAL A 117 2.96 25.58 -3.17
C VAL A 117 3.57 26.58 -4.15
N THR A 118 4.90 26.57 -4.27
CA THR A 118 5.67 27.39 -5.23
C THR A 118 6.71 26.53 -5.92
N ALA A 119 7.13 26.92 -7.14
CA ALA A 119 8.14 26.18 -7.89
C ALA A 119 9.44 25.98 -7.10
N ASP A 120 9.90 27.02 -6.39
CA ASP A 120 11.12 26.96 -5.57
C ASP A 120 11.03 25.93 -4.44
N ARG A 121 9.91 25.92 -3.70
CA ARG A 121 9.68 24.96 -2.61
C ARG A 121 9.55 23.53 -3.12
N VAL A 122 8.85 23.32 -4.24
CA VAL A 122 8.69 22.00 -4.86
C VAL A 122 10.04 21.48 -5.36
N ASN A 123 10.79 22.28 -6.11
CA ASN A 123 12.11 21.90 -6.60
C ASN A 123 13.08 21.58 -5.45
N THR A 124 13.03 22.36 -4.36
CA THR A 124 13.84 22.10 -3.16
C THR A 124 13.44 20.79 -2.48
N ALA A 125 12.15 20.49 -2.38
CA ALA A 125 11.67 19.25 -1.78
C ALA A 125 12.04 18.02 -2.62
N VAL A 126 11.93 18.11 -3.96
CA VAL A 126 12.39 17.06 -4.89
C VAL A 126 13.89 16.83 -4.75
N ALA A 127 14.70 17.90 -4.70
CA ALA A 127 16.15 17.78 -4.53
C ALA A 127 16.58 17.14 -3.19
N LYS A 128 15.71 17.22 -2.16
CA LYS A 128 15.91 16.57 -0.87
C LYS A 128 15.33 15.15 -0.80
N GLY A 129 14.72 14.65 -1.88
CA GLY A 129 14.03 13.37 -1.88
C GLY A 129 12.74 13.34 -1.06
N LEU A 130 12.17 14.51 -0.72
CA LEU A 130 10.91 14.62 0.03
C LEU A 130 9.68 14.58 -0.88
N LEU A 131 9.87 14.74 -2.19
CA LEU A 131 8.82 14.64 -3.20
C LEU A 131 9.30 13.80 -4.38
N PRO A 132 8.38 13.14 -5.12
CA PRO A 132 8.72 12.33 -6.29
C PRO A 132 9.51 13.12 -7.35
N GLU A 133 10.48 12.46 -7.98
CA GLU A 133 11.25 13.07 -9.07
C GLU A 133 10.33 13.49 -10.23
N GLY A 134 10.56 14.69 -10.77
CA GLY A 134 9.80 15.22 -11.91
C GLY A 134 8.45 15.86 -11.56
N ILE A 135 7.99 15.82 -10.31
CA ILE A 135 6.77 16.52 -9.91
C ILE A 135 6.97 18.05 -9.92
N THR A 136 5.97 18.78 -10.38
CA THR A 136 6.00 20.25 -10.49
C THR A 136 4.91 20.92 -9.64
N ALA A 137 5.12 22.19 -9.30
CA ALA A 137 4.14 22.98 -8.55
C ALA A 137 2.79 23.11 -9.29
N ASP A 138 2.81 23.16 -10.62
CA ASP A 138 1.60 23.25 -11.44
C ASP A 138 0.83 21.93 -11.38
N GLN A 139 1.51 20.78 -11.54
CA GLN A 139 0.88 19.47 -11.36
C GLN A 139 0.25 19.31 -9.97
N ILE A 140 0.94 19.75 -8.90
CA ILE A 140 0.40 19.70 -7.53
C ILE A 140 -0.89 20.50 -7.40
N LYS A 141 -0.93 21.72 -7.93
CA LYS A 141 -2.10 22.60 -7.85
C LYS A 141 -3.25 22.12 -8.72
N GLU A 142 -2.97 21.79 -9.98
CA GLU A 142 -3.97 21.35 -10.95
C GLU A 142 -4.67 20.06 -10.51
N ASN A 143 -3.92 19.13 -9.91
CA ASN A 143 -4.45 17.86 -9.40
C ASN A 143 -4.84 17.93 -7.91
N LYS A 144 -4.83 19.12 -7.30
CA LYS A 144 -5.21 19.34 -5.89
C LYS A 144 -4.46 18.45 -4.87
N MET A 145 -3.20 18.11 -5.14
CA MET A 145 -2.35 17.25 -4.29
C MET A 145 -1.79 18.02 -3.08
N THR A 146 -2.66 18.72 -2.35
CA THR A 146 -2.29 19.64 -1.28
C THR A 146 -2.97 19.30 0.04
N TRP A 147 -2.34 19.69 1.14
CA TRP A 147 -2.87 19.58 2.50
C TRP A 147 -3.37 20.92 3.01
N ASN A 148 -4.60 20.96 3.52
CA ASN A 148 -5.05 22.03 4.37
C ASN A 148 -4.40 21.83 5.74
N VAL A 149 -3.43 22.67 6.10
CA VAL A 149 -2.68 22.56 7.37
C VAL A 149 -3.09 23.63 8.38
N PHE A 150 -3.45 24.82 7.90
CA PHE A 150 -3.67 26.01 8.76
C PHE A 150 -5.15 26.37 8.96
N ASN A 151 -6.06 25.80 8.16
CA ASN A 151 -7.48 26.20 8.15
C ASN A 151 -8.44 25.00 8.06
N SER A 152 -8.02 23.84 8.55
CA SER A 152 -8.80 22.59 8.44
C SER A 152 -10.12 22.65 9.20
N LEU A 153 -10.18 23.44 10.27
CA LEU A 153 -11.36 23.59 11.13
C LEU A 153 -12.02 24.98 10.97
N GLY A 154 -11.69 25.69 9.89
CA GLY A 154 -12.11 27.06 9.64
C GLY A 154 -10.96 28.06 9.66
N GLU A 155 -11.27 29.33 9.41
CA GLU A 155 -10.26 30.40 9.31
C GLU A 155 -9.46 30.53 10.63
N GLY A 156 -8.15 30.33 10.53
CA GLY A 156 -7.20 30.33 11.64
C GLY A 156 -7.30 29.14 12.59
N LYS A 157 -8.16 28.14 12.32
CA LYS A 157 -8.38 27.00 13.21
C LYS A 157 -7.92 25.71 12.55
N ASN A 158 -7.01 25.01 13.22
CA ASN A 158 -6.42 23.80 12.69
C ASN A 158 -6.16 22.68 13.70
N PHE A 159 -6.35 22.89 15.00
CA PHE A 159 -6.26 21.83 16.00
C PHE A 159 -7.47 21.80 16.94
N ILE A 160 -7.68 20.67 17.60
CA ILE A 160 -8.56 20.52 18.77
C ILE A 160 -7.70 20.10 19.97
N THR A 161 -8.22 20.24 21.19
CA THR A 161 -7.58 19.66 22.38
C THR A 161 -8.37 18.44 22.83
N GLU A 162 -7.69 17.33 23.03
CA GLU A 162 -8.28 16.07 23.50
C GLU A 162 -7.32 15.33 24.45
N GLU A 163 -7.88 14.55 25.37
CA GLU A 163 -7.11 13.70 26.29
C GLU A 163 -6.88 12.32 25.65
N ILE A 164 -5.62 11.91 25.54
CA ILE A 164 -5.19 10.61 25.01
C ILE A 164 -4.33 9.95 26.07
N ASP A 165 -4.76 8.79 26.57
CA ASP A 165 -4.08 8.02 27.63
C ASP A 165 -3.71 8.85 28.88
N GLY A 166 -4.58 9.79 29.27
CA GLY A 166 -4.42 10.65 30.44
C GLY A 166 -3.49 11.85 30.23
N VAL A 167 -3.09 12.14 29.00
CA VAL A 167 -2.32 13.33 28.61
C VAL A 167 -3.14 14.18 27.66
N ASP A 168 -3.21 15.49 27.91
CA ASP A 168 -3.85 16.44 26.99
C ASP A 168 -2.95 16.67 25.76
N TYR A 169 -3.52 16.55 24.56
CA TYR A 169 -2.86 16.81 23.29
C TYR A 169 -3.53 17.96 22.54
N ASN A 170 -2.71 18.79 21.88
CA ASN A 170 -3.16 19.61 20.76
C ASN A 170 -3.09 18.76 19.49
N THR A 171 -4.25 18.36 19.00
CA THR A 171 -4.42 17.51 17.82
C THR A 171 -4.75 18.33 16.60
N TYR A 172 -3.75 18.56 15.75
CA TYR A 172 -3.90 19.21 14.45
C TYR A 172 -4.62 18.30 13.47
N VAL A 173 -5.56 18.86 12.71
CA VAL A 173 -6.29 18.15 11.65
C VAL A 173 -5.72 18.63 10.31
N LEU A 174 -5.23 17.70 9.49
CA LEU A 174 -4.68 18.00 8.17
C LEU A 174 -5.54 17.29 7.11
N LEU A 175 -6.18 18.07 6.23
CA LEU A 175 -7.12 17.53 5.23
C LEU A 175 -6.46 17.48 3.85
N TYR A 176 -6.51 16.34 3.16
CA TYR A 176 -5.94 16.23 1.81
C TYR A 176 -6.97 16.58 0.74
N ASN A 177 -6.64 17.53 -0.13
CA ASN A 177 -7.59 18.13 -1.09
C ASN A 177 -7.91 17.25 -2.31
N LYS A 178 -7.18 16.14 -2.53
CA LYS A 178 -7.42 15.17 -3.59
C LYS A 178 -7.99 13.89 -3.00
N ALA A 179 -9.08 13.37 -3.58
CA ALA A 179 -9.53 12.01 -3.27
C ALA A 179 -8.56 10.99 -3.86
N LEU A 180 -8.20 9.97 -3.08
CA LEU A 180 -7.32 8.89 -3.51
C LEU A 180 -8.14 7.80 -4.19
N THR A 181 -7.78 7.43 -5.41
CA THR A 181 -8.26 6.16 -5.99
C THR A 181 -7.51 4.98 -5.38
N PRO A 182 -8.02 3.74 -5.46
CA PRO A 182 -7.30 2.54 -5.02
C PRO A 182 -5.86 2.50 -5.55
N GLY A 183 -4.90 2.27 -4.64
CA GLY A 183 -3.46 2.25 -4.91
C GLY A 183 -2.77 3.61 -4.94
N GLU A 184 -3.48 4.74 -4.88
CA GLU A 184 -2.85 6.06 -4.79
C GLU A 184 -2.39 6.38 -3.37
N GLU A 185 -1.33 7.20 -3.27
CA GLU A 185 -0.78 7.71 -2.03
C GLU A 185 -0.78 9.25 -2.04
N THR A 186 -0.93 9.86 -0.87
CA THR A 186 -0.77 11.30 -0.69
C THR A 186 0.69 11.74 -0.83
N LEU A 187 0.95 12.96 -1.29
CA LEU A 187 2.24 13.60 -1.02
C LEU A 187 2.40 13.88 0.49
N PRO A 188 3.61 13.90 1.07
CA PRO A 188 3.80 14.14 2.50
C PRO A 188 3.33 15.53 2.93
N SER A 189 2.77 15.62 4.14
CA SER A 189 2.21 16.86 4.72
C SER A 189 3.19 17.61 5.62
N VAL A 190 4.03 16.86 6.33
CA VAL A 190 5.03 17.29 7.32
C VAL A 190 6.37 16.69 6.91
N TYR A 191 7.47 17.37 7.22
CA TYR A 191 8.80 16.81 6.93
C TYR A 191 9.80 16.86 8.09
N ASN A 192 9.50 17.60 9.16
CA ASN A 192 10.46 17.81 10.23
C ASN A 192 9.79 18.12 11.56
N VAL A 193 10.39 17.59 12.63
CA VAL A 193 10.06 17.85 14.03
C VAL A 193 11.35 18.21 14.77
N TYR A 194 11.29 19.15 15.70
CA TYR A 194 12.42 19.44 16.59
C TYR A 194 11.96 20.00 17.93
N MET A 195 12.75 19.75 18.98
CA MET A 195 12.62 20.48 20.24
C MET A 195 13.31 21.84 20.11
N ASP A 196 12.71 22.90 20.65
CA ASP A 196 13.30 24.24 20.62
C ASP A 196 14.71 24.23 21.23
N ALA A 197 15.68 24.84 20.54
CA ALA A 197 17.08 24.82 20.94
C ALA A 197 17.35 25.50 22.30
N ARG A 198 16.38 26.27 22.81
CA ARG A 198 16.44 26.96 24.11
C ARG A 198 15.96 26.08 25.27
N VAL A 199 15.51 24.86 25.01
CA VAL A 199 15.07 23.95 26.05
C VAL A 199 16.28 23.40 26.82
N ASP A 200 16.16 23.43 28.14
CA ASP A 200 17.11 22.85 29.08
C ASP A 200 16.37 21.83 29.97
N ILE A 201 17.09 20.79 30.41
CA ILE A 201 16.53 19.71 31.22
C ILE A 201 17.44 19.48 32.42
N ASP A 202 16.89 19.59 33.63
CA ASP A 202 17.65 19.37 34.85
C ASP A 202 17.91 17.87 35.13
N PRO A 203 18.82 17.53 36.07
CA PRO A 203 19.08 16.14 36.44
C PRO A 203 17.86 15.40 37.01
N GLU A 204 16.85 16.10 37.50
CA GLU A 204 15.58 15.57 37.99
C GLU A 204 14.58 15.32 36.83
N GLY A 205 14.88 15.75 35.62
CA GLY A 205 14.08 15.56 34.41
C GLY A 205 13.10 16.69 34.10
N ASN A 206 13.09 17.78 34.87
CA ASN A 206 12.19 18.91 34.62
C ASN A 206 12.68 19.72 33.42
N MET A 207 11.73 20.11 32.57
CA MET A 207 12.02 20.90 31.38
C MET A 207 11.86 22.42 31.63
N PHE A 208 12.73 23.21 31.00
CA PHE A 208 12.70 24.66 31.07
C PHE A 208 12.96 25.28 29.69
N LEU A 209 12.26 26.36 29.35
CA LEU A 209 12.60 27.20 28.21
C LEU A 209 13.49 28.37 28.69
N VAL A 210 14.70 28.47 28.16
CA VAL A 210 15.69 29.49 28.52
C VAL A 210 15.84 30.52 27.39
N ASP A 211 15.06 31.61 27.46
CA ASP A 211 15.12 32.69 26.47
C ASP A 211 15.80 33.93 27.04
N LYS A 212 16.96 34.30 26.49
CA LYS A 212 17.72 35.51 26.87
C LYS A 212 17.95 35.66 28.38
N GLY A 213 18.19 34.55 29.08
CA GLY A 213 18.43 34.50 30.53
C GLY A 213 17.17 34.45 31.39
N VAL A 214 15.97 34.44 30.77
CA VAL A 214 14.70 34.17 31.45
C VAL A 214 14.44 32.66 31.40
N VAL A 215 14.32 32.05 32.58
CA VAL A 215 13.99 30.62 32.73
C VAL A 215 12.50 30.49 32.96
N THR A 216 11.81 29.79 32.06
CA THR A 216 10.37 29.51 32.16
C THR A 216 10.17 28.01 32.35
N PRO A 217 9.57 27.55 33.46
CA PRO A 217 9.25 26.14 33.63
C PRO A 217 8.29 25.64 32.55
N VAL A 218 8.54 24.45 32.04
CA VAL A 218 7.63 23.70 31.17
C VAL A 218 6.95 22.64 32.03
N ALA A 219 5.64 22.48 31.88
CA ALA A 219 4.86 21.49 32.65
C ALA A 219 5.05 20.07 32.08
N TRP A 220 6.30 19.61 32.04
CA TRP A 220 6.69 18.28 31.58
C TRP A 220 7.97 17.81 32.28
N ASN A 221 7.97 16.58 32.77
CA ASN A 221 9.13 15.92 33.35
C ASN A 221 9.42 14.60 32.62
N ILE A 222 10.58 14.49 31.97
CA ILE A 222 10.91 13.33 31.11
C ILE A 222 11.05 11.99 31.89
N LYS A 223 11.20 12.03 33.21
CA LYS A 223 11.28 10.80 34.05
C LYS A 223 9.89 10.34 34.49
N GLU A 224 9.01 11.28 34.83
CA GLU A 224 7.63 11.03 35.26
C GLU A 224 6.71 10.81 34.05
N ASP A 225 6.64 11.79 33.16
CA ASP A 225 5.76 11.84 31.97
C ASP A 225 6.31 11.06 30.77
N LYS A 226 7.54 10.56 30.88
CA LYS A 226 8.30 9.86 29.81
C LYS A 226 8.63 10.76 28.63
N ASN A 227 9.24 10.16 27.61
CA ASN A 227 9.57 10.84 26.37
C ASN A 227 8.28 11.32 25.68
N PRO A 228 8.21 12.58 25.23
CA PRO A 228 7.07 13.08 24.47
C PRO A 228 6.78 12.22 23.25
N LYS A 229 5.49 11.93 23.02
CA LYS A 229 5.03 11.20 21.85
C LYS A 229 4.34 12.17 20.90
N ILE A 230 4.64 12.05 19.61
CA ILE A 230 3.91 12.77 18.56
C ILE A 230 3.09 11.75 17.82
N LEU A 231 1.78 11.83 18.03
CA LEU A 231 0.86 10.80 17.57
C LEU A 231 0.28 11.21 16.22
N VAL A 232 0.23 10.27 15.29
CA VAL A 232 -0.37 10.48 13.97
C VAL A 232 -1.42 9.41 13.76
N ALA A 233 -2.58 9.80 13.25
CA ALA A 233 -3.61 8.86 12.83
C ALA A 233 -4.16 9.25 11.48
N ALA A 234 -4.47 8.26 10.66
CA ALA A 234 -5.03 8.45 9.34
C ALA A 234 -6.49 8.00 9.31
N TYR A 235 -7.29 8.69 8.50
CA TYR A 235 -8.71 8.44 8.38
C TYR A 235 -9.12 8.52 6.92
N ALA A 236 -10.17 7.78 6.60
CA ALA A 236 -10.75 7.81 5.29
C ALA A 236 -12.26 7.62 5.33
N ILE A 237 -12.93 8.19 4.33
CA ILE A 237 -14.34 7.96 4.05
C ILE A 237 -14.53 7.90 2.54
N GLN A 238 -15.47 7.09 2.08
CA GLN A 238 -15.77 6.97 0.67
C GLN A 238 -16.15 8.33 0.08
N THR A 239 -15.82 8.55 -1.18
CA THR A 239 -16.11 9.81 -1.87
C THR A 239 -17.60 10.07 -2.09
N GLU A 240 -18.41 9.02 -2.17
CA GLU A 240 -19.84 9.14 -2.43
C GLU A 240 -20.57 9.90 -1.31
N GLY A 241 -21.30 10.95 -1.69
CA GLY A 241 -22.07 11.79 -0.76
C GLY A 241 -21.34 13.05 -0.27
N PHE A 242 -20.08 13.26 -0.64
CA PHE A 242 -19.28 14.42 -0.21
C PHE A 242 -18.62 15.13 -1.40
N ALA A 243 -18.75 16.46 -1.48
CA ALA A 243 -18.16 17.23 -2.57
C ALA A 243 -16.64 17.41 -2.42
N ASP A 244 -16.16 17.44 -1.17
CA ASP A 244 -14.74 17.59 -0.82
C ASP A 244 -14.40 16.97 0.55
N VAL A 245 -13.11 16.98 0.87
CA VAL A 245 -12.57 16.46 2.14
C VAL A 245 -13.12 17.17 3.38
N LYS A 246 -13.54 18.44 3.29
CA LYS A 246 -14.08 19.18 4.44
C LYS A 246 -15.48 18.71 4.77
N GLU A 247 -16.32 18.51 3.74
CA GLU A 247 -17.65 17.91 3.91
C GLU A 247 -17.54 16.47 4.44
N ALA A 248 -16.60 15.69 3.89
CA ALA A 248 -16.29 14.34 4.35
C ALA A 248 -15.88 14.29 5.82
N TYR A 249 -14.95 15.15 6.25
CA TYR A 249 -14.52 15.26 7.65
C TYR A 249 -15.69 15.63 8.58
N ALA A 250 -16.52 16.61 8.19
CA ALA A 250 -17.69 17.01 8.96
C ALA A 250 -18.75 15.89 9.05
N GLY A 251 -18.95 15.15 7.96
CA GLY A 251 -19.81 13.97 7.91
C GLY A 251 -19.32 12.86 8.83
N TYR A 252 -18.04 12.54 8.77
CA TYR A 252 -17.39 11.56 9.65
C TYR A 252 -17.55 11.95 11.12
N ALA A 253 -17.27 13.20 11.46
CA ALA A 253 -17.38 13.72 12.82
C ALA A 253 -18.82 13.64 13.36
N THR A 254 -19.83 13.81 12.50
CA THR A 254 -21.24 13.66 12.88
C THR A 254 -21.60 12.21 13.21
N GLN A 255 -21.00 11.26 12.50
CA GLN A 255 -21.29 9.84 12.65
C GLN A 255 -20.54 9.20 13.83
N TRP A 256 -19.28 9.57 14.02
CA TRP A 256 -18.35 8.86 14.92
C TRP A 256 -17.77 9.76 16.02
N GLY A 257 -18.16 11.03 16.09
CA GLY A 257 -17.50 12.03 16.92
C GLY A 257 -16.20 12.54 16.28
N ALA A 258 -15.60 13.58 16.86
CA ALA A 258 -14.30 14.06 16.38
C ALA A 258 -13.29 12.90 16.42
N ASN A 259 -12.75 12.53 15.25
CA ASN A 259 -11.69 11.53 15.11
C ASN A 259 -12.03 10.09 15.59
N GLY A 260 -13.29 9.74 15.86
CA GLY A 260 -13.75 8.34 15.96
C GLY A 260 -13.14 7.45 17.05
N GLY A 261 -12.36 7.99 18.00
CA GLY A 261 -11.74 7.23 19.10
C GLY A 261 -10.57 6.35 18.66
N VAL A 262 -9.52 6.95 18.08
CA VAL A 262 -8.31 6.22 17.70
C VAL A 262 -7.57 5.68 18.93
N THR A 263 -7.20 4.41 18.86
CA THR A 263 -6.27 3.76 19.79
C THR A 263 -4.86 3.81 19.20
N TYR A 264 -3.90 4.30 19.98
CA TYR A 264 -2.50 4.28 19.62
C TYR A 264 -1.85 3.03 20.21
N GLU A 265 -1.32 2.17 19.34
CA GLU A 265 -0.53 1.02 19.77
C GLU A 265 0.95 1.32 19.61
N GLU A 266 1.70 1.22 20.71
CA GLU A 266 3.16 1.34 20.68
C GLU A 266 3.75 0.18 19.88
N PRO A 267 4.61 0.44 18.88
CA PRO A 267 5.28 -0.63 18.19
C PRO A 267 6.25 -1.33 19.13
N THR A 268 6.37 -2.65 18.97
CA THR A 268 7.44 -3.42 19.57
C THR A 268 8.73 -3.07 18.84
N ILE A 269 9.69 -2.48 19.55
CA ILE A 269 11.01 -2.15 19.02
C ILE A 269 11.85 -3.43 18.94
N VAL A 270 12.47 -3.65 17.78
CA VAL A 270 13.25 -4.86 17.49
C VAL A 270 14.65 -4.44 17.00
N GLY A 271 15.67 -4.68 17.82
CA GLY A 271 17.08 -4.39 17.49
C GLY A 271 17.95 -5.65 17.43
N SER A 272 17.35 -6.85 17.57
CA SER A 272 18.08 -8.11 17.61
C SER A 272 17.22 -9.29 17.17
N GLU A 273 17.88 -10.38 16.78
CA GLU A 273 17.23 -11.62 16.35
C GLU A 273 16.35 -12.24 17.44
N THR A 274 16.79 -12.16 18.70
CA THR A 274 16.03 -12.67 19.84
C THR A 274 14.72 -11.89 20.02
N GLU A 275 14.79 -10.55 19.94
CA GLU A 275 13.61 -9.70 20.06
C GLU A 275 12.63 -9.94 18.91
N LEU A 276 13.14 -10.13 17.69
CA LEU A 276 12.31 -10.48 16.54
C LEU A 276 11.59 -11.81 16.76
N SER A 277 12.33 -12.85 17.13
CA SER A 277 11.76 -14.19 17.38
C SER A 277 10.69 -14.17 18.47
N ASP A 278 10.86 -13.35 19.51
CA ASP A 278 9.85 -13.19 20.56
C ASP A 278 8.64 -12.38 20.08
N ALA A 279 8.86 -11.30 19.33
CA ALA A 279 7.80 -10.44 18.80
C ALA A 279 6.89 -11.17 17.79
N LEU A 280 7.46 -12.01 16.91
CA LEU A 280 6.69 -12.78 15.90
C LEU A 280 5.75 -13.85 16.50
N LYS A 281 5.81 -14.10 17.82
CA LYS A 281 4.90 -15.03 18.52
C LYS A 281 3.56 -14.38 18.88
N THR A 282 3.45 -13.06 18.80
CA THR A 282 2.27 -12.30 19.23
C THR A 282 1.87 -11.27 18.17
N SER A 283 0.58 -10.99 18.04
CA SER A 283 0.11 -9.96 17.12
C SER A 283 0.58 -8.57 17.56
N GLY A 284 0.96 -7.72 16.61
CA GLY A 284 1.34 -6.35 16.88
C GLY A 284 2.15 -5.69 15.75
N ASN A 285 2.44 -4.41 15.96
CA ASN A 285 3.31 -3.63 15.09
C ASN A 285 4.76 -3.80 15.56
N LEU A 286 5.65 -4.16 14.65
CA LEU A 286 7.07 -4.38 14.89
C LEU A 286 7.86 -3.33 14.12
N TYR A 287 8.88 -2.78 14.77
CA TYR A 287 9.71 -1.74 14.20
C TYR A 287 11.19 -2.06 14.37
N LEU A 288 11.90 -2.26 13.26
CA LEU A 288 13.33 -2.55 13.30
C LEU A 288 14.13 -1.26 13.50
N THR A 289 15.06 -1.29 14.46
CA THR A 289 16.01 -0.19 14.73
C THR A 289 17.43 -0.50 14.26
N SER A 290 17.66 -1.70 13.73
CA SER A 290 18.92 -2.13 13.13
C SER A 290 18.67 -3.24 12.11
N ASP A 291 19.71 -3.65 11.39
CA ASP A 291 19.70 -4.92 10.67
C ASP A 291 19.45 -6.07 11.66
N VAL A 292 18.58 -7.00 11.29
CA VAL A 292 18.18 -8.15 12.13
C VAL A 292 18.24 -9.44 11.32
N GLY A 293 18.65 -10.51 11.99
CA GLY A 293 18.68 -11.86 11.43
C GLY A 293 19.97 -12.25 10.75
N GLU A 294 20.02 -13.54 10.40
CA GLU A 294 21.14 -14.16 9.72
C GLU A 294 20.62 -14.88 8.48
N LYS A 295 21.42 -14.94 7.41
CA LYS A 295 21.01 -15.50 6.12
C LYS A 295 20.36 -16.89 6.20
N ASP A 296 20.81 -17.72 7.14
CA ASP A 296 20.36 -19.11 7.30
C ASP A 296 19.35 -19.28 8.45
N SER A 297 18.93 -18.19 9.13
CA SER A 297 17.86 -18.27 10.12
C SER A 297 16.50 -18.49 9.44
N VAL A 298 15.53 -18.98 10.23
CA VAL A 298 14.16 -19.20 9.77
C VAL A 298 13.22 -18.56 10.78
N HIS A 299 12.42 -17.63 10.29
CA HIS A 299 11.41 -16.90 11.03
C HIS A 299 10.04 -17.55 10.81
N GLU A 300 9.28 -17.69 11.88
CA GLU A 300 7.97 -18.35 11.86
C GLU A 300 6.93 -17.38 12.42
N ILE A 301 5.89 -17.11 11.64
CA ILE A 301 4.69 -16.40 12.09
C ILE A 301 3.56 -17.43 12.12
N GLY A 302 3.01 -17.68 13.31
CA GLY A 302 2.04 -18.74 13.55
C GLY A 302 0.62 -18.40 13.10
N ASP A 303 -0.23 -19.42 13.02
CA ASP A 303 -1.67 -19.24 12.78
C ASP A 303 -2.29 -18.28 13.81
N GLY A 304 -3.13 -17.34 13.35
CA GLY A 304 -3.83 -16.38 14.21
C GLY A 304 -2.96 -15.23 14.74
N VAL A 305 -1.70 -15.13 14.32
CA VAL A 305 -0.84 -13.97 14.57
C VAL A 305 -1.02 -12.94 13.45
N ALA A 306 -1.20 -11.68 13.83
CA ALA A 306 -1.21 -10.54 12.92
C ALA A 306 0.03 -9.68 13.15
N ALA A 307 1.03 -9.75 12.26
CA ALA A 307 2.32 -9.08 12.43
C ALA A 307 2.54 -8.00 11.37
N ASN A 308 2.70 -6.74 11.80
CA ASN A 308 3.03 -5.62 10.91
C ASN A 308 4.49 -5.23 11.10
N ILE A 309 5.37 -5.70 10.21
CA ILE A 309 6.82 -5.52 10.29
C ILE A 309 7.22 -4.29 9.44
N ASN A 310 7.61 -3.21 10.10
CA ASN A 310 8.26 -2.06 9.46
C ASN A 310 9.78 -2.19 9.66
N MET A 311 10.50 -2.33 8.55
CA MET A 311 11.94 -2.54 8.56
C MET A 311 12.74 -1.24 8.66
N ASN A 312 12.12 -0.09 8.42
CA ASN A 312 12.72 1.24 8.54
C ASN A 312 14.08 1.39 7.82
N GLY A 313 14.15 0.93 6.58
CA GLY A 313 15.37 0.95 5.77
C GLY A 313 16.46 -0.02 6.23
N ASN A 314 16.21 -0.83 7.27
CA ASN A 314 17.13 -1.87 7.71
C ASN A 314 16.94 -3.17 6.91
N THR A 315 17.86 -4.10 7.13
CA THR A 315 17.86 -5.43 6.54
C THR A 315 17.21 -6.44 7.46
N LEU A 316 16.26 -7.22 6.96
CA LEU A 316 15.77 -8.45 7.58
C LEU A 316 16.38 -9.64 6.86
N SER A 317 17.24 -10.37 7.56
CA SER A 317 17.90 -11.56 7.06
C SER A 317 17.25 -12.84 7.59
N GLY A 318 17.32 -13.90 6.78
CA GLY A 318 16.76 -15.21 7.08
C GLY A 318 15.58 -15.56 6.19
N SER A 319 15.14 -16.80 6.22
CA SER A 319 13.93 -17.25 5.51
C SER A 319 12.69 -17.00 6.36
N LEU A 320 11.53 -16.81 5.74
CA LEU A 320 10.27 -16.55 6.45
C LEU A 320 9.21 -17.58 6.06
N ASN A 321 8.55 -18.14 7.07
CA ASN A 321 7.32 -18.92 6.91
C ASN A 321 6.19 -18.18 7.63
N ASN A 322 5.22 -17.69 6.84
CA ASN A 322 4.03 -17.02 7.36
C ASN A 322 2.81 -17.93 7.33
N HIS A 323 2.19 -18.15 8.48
CA HIS A 323 0.89 -18.79 8.62
C HIS A 323 -0.22 -17.82 9.09
N GLY A 324 0.15 -16.58 9.44
CA GLY A 324 -0.76 -15.56 9.95
C GLY A 324 -1.14 -14.49 8.92
N GLU A 325 -1.56 -13.33 9.43
CA GLU A 325 -1.78 -12.10 8.67
C GLU A 325 -0.53 -11.22 8.81
N THR A 326 0.18 -10.95 7.72
CA THR A 326 1.46 -10.25 7.80
C THR A 326 1.56 -9.09 6.83
N THR A 327 2.02 -7.95 7.33
CA THR A 327 2.50 -6.84 6.49
C THR A 327 4.01 -6.70 6.68
N ILE A 328 4.77 -6.58 5.60
CA ILE A 328 6.21 -6.30 5.65
C ILE A 328 6.51 -5.10 4.75
N SER A 329 7.23 -4.11 5.27
CA SER A 329 7.48 -2.90 4.50
C SER A 329 8.81 -2.20 4.80
N GLY A 330 9.27 -1.44 3.80
CA GLY A 330 10.24 -0.37 3.97
C GLY A 330 11.63 -0.84 4.36
N GLY A 331 12.29 -1.67 3.54
CA GLY A 331 13.66 -2.12 3.79
C GLY A 331 14.14 -3.23 2.86
N ASP A 332 15.27 -3.83 3.22
CA ASP A 332 15.93 -4.87 2.42
C ASP A 332 15.71 -6.27 3.02
N TYR A 333 15.15 -7.20 2.26
CA TYR A 333 15.02 -8.59 2.69
C TYR A 333 16.08 -9.49 2.06
N VAL A 334 16.81 -10.23 2.89
CA VAL A 334 17.87 -11.14 2.46
C VAL A 334 17.62 -12.55 3.02
N GLY A 335 17.08 -13.43 2.19
CA GLY A 335 16.68 -14.77 2.63
C GLY A 335 16.80 -15.82 1.54
N GLN A 336 16.54 -17.08 1.89
CA GLN A 336 16.43 -18.13 0.87
C GLN A 336 15.06 -18.12 0.21
N TYR A 337 14.02 -17.80 0.97
CA TYR A 337 12.62 -17.76 0.52
C TYR A 337 11.74 -17.01 1.53
N ILE A 338 10.61 -16.52 1.03
CA ILE A 338 9.40 -16.19 1.81
C ILE A 338 8.31 -17.19 1.40
N ASN A 339 7.90 -18.06 2.31
CA ASN A 339 6.72 -18.91 2.14
C ASN A 339 5.53 -18.26 2.82
N ASN A 340 4.44 -18.10 2.08
CA ASN A 340 3.19 -17.62 2.61
C ASN A 340 2.10 -18.69 2.55
N PHE A 341 1.61 -19.07 3.72
CA PHE A 341 0.48 -19.97 3.95
C PHE A 341 -0.77 -19.22 4.47
N GLY A 342 -0.63 -17.95 4.91
CA GLY A 342 -1.73 -17.08 5.39
C GLY A 342 -2.00 -15.89 4.48
N ASP A 343 -2.31 -14.72 5.02
CA ASP A 343 -2.45 -13.49 4.21
C ASP A 343 -1.22 -12.61 4.38
N MET A 344 -0.67 -12.12 3.28
CA MET A 344 0.57 -11.34 3.29
C MET A 344 0.52 -10.16 2.34
N THR A 345 0.91 -8.98 2.83
CA THR A 345 1.23 -7.81 2.01
C THR A 345 2.69 -7.44 2.17
N VAL A 346 3.40 -7.26 1.07
CA VAL A 346 4.79 -6.78 1.03
C VAL A 346 4.82 -5.50 0.22
N SER A 347 5.34 -4.43 0.81
CA SER A 347 5.33 -3.10 0.18
C SER A 347 6.68 -2.41 0.28
N ASP A 348 7.14 -1.76 -0.78
CA ASP A 348 8.28 -0.83 -0.74
C ASP A 348 9.58 -1.51 -0.26
N MET A 349 9.96 -2.63 -0.92
CA MET A 349 11.07 -3.49 -0.48
C MET A 349 11.99 -3.94 -1.61
N GLU A 350 13.27 -4.10 -1.28
CA GLU A 350 14.26 -4.83 -2.10
C GLU A 350 14.43 -6.26 -1.56
N LEU A 351 14.18 -7.26 -2.41
CA LEU A 351 14.27 -8.69 -2.04
C LEU A 351 15.47 -9.33 -2.73
N GLU A 352 16.56 -9.51 -2.00
CA GLU A 352 17.70 -10.33 -2.40
C GLU A 352 17.47 -11.78 -1.93
N SER A 353 16.57 -12.49 -2.61
CA SER A 353 16.06 -13.80 -2.16
C SER A 353 15.99 -14.87 -3.27
N GLY A 354 15.68 -16.11 -2.89
CA GLY A 354 15.65 -17.29 -3.74
C GLY A 354 16.94 -18.10 -3.70
N THR A 355 16.91 -19.30 -4.28
CA THR A 355 18.10 -20.15 -4.44
C THR A 355 18.06 -20.87 -5.78
N ALA A 356 19.13 -21.57 -6.18
CA ALA A 356 19.04 -22.45 -7.36
C ALA A 356 17.89 -23.49 -7.24
N GLY A 357 17.50 -23.84 -6.01
CA GLY A 357 16.41 -24.73 -5.64
C GLY A 357 15.03 -24.08 -5.59
N ASP A 358 14.94 -22.81 -5.25
CA ASP A 358 13.69 -22.19 -4.79
C ASP A 358 13.36 -20.86 -5.48
N TYR A 359 12.16 -20.36 -5.16
CA TYR A 359 11.67 -19.04 -5.55
C TYR A 359 11.82 -18.06 -4.37
N ALA A 360 11.97 -16.78 -4.67
CA ALA A 360 12.11 -15.73 -3.67
C ALA A 360 10.84 -15.58 -2.82
N VAL A 361 9.66 -15.60 -3.45
CA VAL A 361 8.36 -15.51 -2.79
C VAL A 361 7.46 -16.63 -3.28
N ILE A 362 6.77 -17.33 -2.36
CA ILE A 362 5.94 -18.49 -2.67
C ILE A 362 4.62 -18.40 -1.90
N GLY A 363 3.51 -18.14 -2.61
CA GLY A 363 2.16 -18.37 -2.08
C GLY A 363 1.81 -19.85 -2.11
N ARG A 364 1.22 -20.39 -1.04
CA ARG A 364 0.90 -21.81 -0.85
C ARG A 364 -0.47 -22.00 -0.21
N ALA A 365 -1.11 -23.13 -0.49
CA ALA A 365 -2.24 -23.66 0.27
C ALA A 365 -3.44 -22.69 0.41
N GLY A 366 -3.82 -22.02 -0.68
CA GLY A 366 -4.96 -21.09 -0.68
C GLY A 366 -4.68 -19.70 -0.12
N SER A 367 -3.42 -19.40 0.23
CA SER A 367 -2.99 -18.11 0.76
C SER A 367 -3.16 -16.94 -0.22
N THR A 368 -3.21 -15.72 0.30
CA THR A 368 -3.14 -14.49 -0.52
C THR A 368 -1.82 -13.76 -0.27
N THR A 369 -1.09 -13.42 -1.32
CA THR A 369 0.11 -12.59 -1.25
C THR A 369 -0.01 -11.38 -2.18
N VAL A 370 0.12 -10.17 -1.65
CA VAL A 370 0.11 -8.92 -2.40
C VAL A 370 1.50 -8.29 -2.35
N LEU A 371 2.03 -7.89 -3.50
CA LEU A 371 3.35 -7.29 -3.64
C LEU A 371 3.21 -5.91 -4.29
N ASN A 372 3.49 -4.86 -3.53
CA ASN A 372 3.42 -3.45 -3.94
C ASN A 372 4.81 -2.83 -4.02
N ASP A 373 5.18 -2.32 -5.19
CA ASP A 373 6.50 -1.71 -5.43
C ASP A 373 7.68 -2.55 -4.90
N VAL A 374 7.68 -3.83 -5.25
CA VAL A 374 8.66 -4.80 -4.76
C VAL A 374 9.71 -5.08 -5.83
N ASN A 375 10.96 -4.80 -5.50
CA ASN A 375 12.11 -5.10 -6.37
C ASN A 375 12.72 -6.44 -5.99
N VAL A 376 12.55 -7.45 -6.84
CA VAL A 376 13.02 -8.82 -6.57
C VAL A 376 14.29 -9.13 -7.34
N ASN A 377 15.40 -9.24 -6.61
CA ASN A 377 16.70 -9.69 -7.09
C ASN A 377 16.87 -11.20 -6.91
N ALA A 378 16.10 -11.97 -7.69
CA ALA A 378 15.96 -13.42 -7.53
C ALA A 378 17.27 -14.18 -7.81
N LYS A 379 17.80 -14.91 -6.81
CA LYS A 379 18.93 -15.85 -7.00
C LYS A 379 18.49 -17.20 -7.56
N GLY A 380 17.19 -17.38 -7.75
CA GLY A 380 16.51 -18.59 -8.19
C GLY A 380 15.38 -18.30 -9.16
N GLY A 381 14.19 -18.78 -8.82
CA GLY A 381 12.94 -18.22 -9.34
C GLY A 381 12.54 -16.97 -8.56
N ALA A 382 11.68 -16.14 -9.13
CA ALA A 382 11.24 -14.93 -8.44
C ALA A 382 9.97 -15.20 -7.63
N ILE A 383 8.82 -15.33 -8.29
CA ILE A 383 7.52 -15.46 -7.65
C ILE A 383 6.87 -16.77 -8.06
N ALA A 384 6.38 -17.52 -7.09
CA ALA A 384 5.58 -18.71 -7.30
C ALA A 384 4.26 -18.64 -6.53
N ALA A 385 3.26 -19.33 -7.08
CA ALA A 385 2.00 -19.61 -6.42
C ALA A 385 1.69 -21.11 -6.58
N ALA A 386 1.23 -21.73 -5.51
CA ALA A 386 1.00 -23.17 -5.46
C ALA A 386 -0.29 -23.51 -4.70
N ASP A 387 -0.92 -24.62 -5.08
CA ASP A 387 -1.97 -25.28 -4.30
C ASP A 387 -3.15 -24.35 -3.92
N GLY A 388 -3.69 -23.64 -4.90
CA GLY A 388 -4.86 -22.76 -4.74
C GLY A 388 -4.53 -21.34 -4.29
N ALA A 389 -3.25 -21.01 -4.06
CA ALA A 389 -2.84 -19.68 -3.62
C ALA A 389 -3.07 -18.60 -4.68
N LYS A 390 -3.21 -17.36 -4.22
CA LYS A 390 -3.36 -16.16 -5.02
C LYS A 390 -2.18 -15.24 -4.78
N VAL A 391 -1.45 -14.90 -5.84
CA VAL A 391 -0.37 -13.91 -5.77
C VAL A 391 -0.68 -12.73 -6.68
N ILE A 392 -0.63 -11.52 -6.15
CA ILE A 392 -0.91 -10.27 -6.86
C ILE A 392 0.37 -9.43 -6.84
N PHE A 393 0.96 -9.23 -8.01
CA PHE A 393 2.12 -8.34 -8.21
C PHE A 393 1.65 -7.04 -8.84
N ASN A 394 1.70 -5.95 -8.07
CA ASN A 394 1.19 -4.65 -8.48
C ASN A 394 2.23 -3.83 -9.25
N SER A 395 3.44 -3.71 -8.71
CA SER A 395 4.51 -2.88 -9.27
C SER A 395 5.88 -3.31 -8.73
N GLY A 396 6.94 -2.73 -9.29
CA GLY A 396 8.34 -3.02 -8.97
C GLY A 396 9.09 -3.68 -10.12
N ASN A 397 10.32 -4.12 -9.85
CA ASN A 397 11.22 -4.69 -10.84
C ASN A 397 11.62 -6.11 -10.44
N ILE A 398 11.52 -7.07 -11.36
CA ILE A 398 12.04 -8.42 -11.11
C ILE A 398 13.25 -8.65 -12.01
N GLY A 399 14.41 -8.75 -11.36
CA GLY A 399 15.68 -9.11 -11.97
C GLY A 399 16.09 -10.52 -11.54
N MET A 400 16.45 -11.36 -12.51
CA MET A 400 16.93 -12.71 -12.20
C MET A 400 18.47 -12.78 -12.17
N LYS A 401 19.06 -12.75 -10.97
CA LYS A 401 20.51 -12.77 -10.69
C LYS A 401 21.01 -14.16 -10.25
N THR A 402 20.40 -15.23 -10.74
CA THR A 402 20.84 -16.60 -10.39
C THR A 402 22.23 -16.91 -10.98
N THR A 403 23.01 -17.71 -10.27
CA THR A 403 24.24 -18.33 -10.81
C THR A 403 23.96 -19.68 -11.48
N SER A 404 22.77 -20.27 -11.29
CA SER A 404 22.39 -21.58 -11.85
C SER A 404 22.08 -21.54 -13.35
N THR A 405 22.71 -22.40 -14.15
CA THR A 405 22.44 -22.55 -15.60
C THR A 405 21.11 -23.25 -15.91
N SER A 406 20.53 -23.95 -14.94
CA SER A 406 19.26 -24.65 -15.10
C SER A 406 18.07 -23.70 -15.16
N GLY A 407 18.19 -22.50 -14.57
CA GLY A 407 17.19 -21.42 -14.51
C GLY A 407 15.89 -21.81 -13.81
N ARG A 408 15.10 -20.83 -13.40
CA ARG A 408 13.70 -20.97 -12.95
C ARG A 408 12.84 -19.98 -13.75
N TYR A 409 11.53 -20.01 -13.56
CA TYR A 409 10.63 -19.03 -14.17
C TYR A 409 10.59 -17.77 -13.29
N LEU A 410 10.20 -16.62 -13.86
CA LEU A 410 9.96 -15.42 -13.04
C LEU A 410 8.63 -15.56 -12.31
N PHE A 411 7.60 -16.02 -13.01
CA PHE A 411 6.30 -16.36 -12.44
C PHE A 411 6.02 -17.85 -12.67
N TYR A 412 5.69 -18.56 -11.59
CA TYR A 412 5.44 -20.00 -11.62
C TYR A 412 4.14 -20.35 -10.89
N ALA A 413 3.11 -20.70 -11.65
CA ALA A 413 1.81 -21.12 -11.12
C ALA A 413 1.66 -22.65 -11.24
N VAL A 414 1.41 -23.32 -10.13
CA VAL A 414 1.18 -24.77 -10.04
C VAL A 414 0.02 -25.12 -9.10
N GLY A 415 -0.56 -26.30 -9.27
CA GLY A 415 -1.68 -26.76 -8.45
C GLY A 415 -3.03 -26.14 -8.84
N ALA A 416 -4.08 -26.97 -8.88
CA ALA A 416 -5.39 -26.53 -9.33
C ALA A 416 -5.95 -25.37 -8.48
N GLY A 417 -6.56 -24.38 -9.14
CA GLY A 417 -7.17 -23.21 -8.49
C GLY A 417 -6.18 -22.08 -8.15
N THR A 418 -4.89 -22.26 -8.40
CA THR A 418 -3.87 -21.23 -8.21
C THR A 418 -4.04 -20.07 -9.20
N GLU A 419 -3.90 -18.84 -8.69
CA GLU A 419 -3.95 -17.62 -9.49
C GLU A 419 -2.72 -16.72 -9.29
N ILE A 420 -2.20 -16.18 -10.38
CA ILE A 420 -1.23 -15.08 -10.33
C ILE A 420 -1.79 -13.90 -11.13
N THR A 421 -1.80 -12.71 -10.54
CA THR A 421 -2.18 -11.47 -11.21
C THR A 421 -0.97 -10.54 -11.29
N ILE A 422 -0.64 -10.09 -12.50
CA ILE A 422 0.45 -9.16 -12.79
C ILE A 422 -0.17 -7.86 -13.31
N ASN A 423 -0.21 -6.82 -12.48
CA ASN A 423 -0.82 -5.55 -12.85
C ASN A 423 0.19 -4.59 -13.52
N GLY A 424 1.48 -4.68 -13.19
CA GLY A 424 2.52 -3.78 -13.69
C GLY A 424 3.94 -4.27 -13.37
N GLY A 425 4.93 -3.41 -13.61
CA GLY A 425 6.35 -3.65 -13.31
C GLY A 425 7.24 -3.94 -14.51
N THR A 426 8.54 -4.12 -14.25
CA THR A 426 9.55 -4.42 -15.28
C THR A 426 10.20 -5.76 -15.01
N PHE A 427 10.33 -6.59 -16.04
CA PHE A 427 10.80 -7.96 -15.92
C PHE A 427 11.97 -8.20 -16.88
N ASP A 428 13.16 -8.42 -16.31
CA ASP A 428 14.35 -8.71 -17.10
C ASP A 428 15.22 -9.80 -16.45
N TRP A 429 16.13 -10.33 -17.26
CA TRP A 429 17.07 -11.35 -16.86
C TRP A 429 18.46 -10.76 -16.98
N ASP A 430 19.24 -10.84 -15.91
CA ASP A 430 20.67 -10.53 -15.91
C ASP A 430 21.48 -11.69 -16.52
N ARG A 431 21.08 -12.11 -17.73
CA ARG A 431 21.62 -13.26 -18.47
C ARG A 431 21.50 -13.12 -19.97
N THR A 432 22.35 -13.85 -20.68
CA THR A 432 22.23 -14.02 -22.13
C THR A 432 20.97 -14.81 -22.48
N GLN A 433 20.36 -14.48 -23.63
CA GLN A 433 19.08 -15.07 -24.03
C GLN A 433 19.09 -16.61 -24.11
N ASN A 434 20.21 -17.25 -24.42
CA ASN A 434 20.32 -18.70 -24.51
C ASN A 434 20.34 -19.42 -23.15
N GLN A 435 20.37 -18.68 -22.04
CA GLN A 435 20.36 -19.20 -20.67
C GLN A 435 19.03 -18.97 -19.95
N LYS A 436 18.14 -18.14 -20.51
CA LYS A 436 16.84 -17.79 -19.90
C LYS A 436 15.87 -18.97 -19.99
N ARG A 437 14.98 -19.12 -19.00
CA ARG A 437 13.72 -19.87 -19.18
C ARG A 437 12.64 -18.90 -19.69
N ALA A 438 11.39 -19.36 -19.72
CA ALA A 438 10.23 -18.51 -19.93
C ALA A 438 10.01 -17.56 -18.73
N TYR A 439 9.37 -16.42 -18.97
CA TYR A 439 8.94 -15.49 -17.92
C TYR A 439 7.85 -16.15 -17.07
N ILE A 440 6.85 -16.73 -17.72
CA ILE A 440 5.68 -17.31 -17.06
C ILE A 440 5.61 -18.81 -17.37
N TYR A 441 5.32 -19.60 -16.35
CA TYR A 441 4.84 -20.97 -16.49
C TYR A 441 3.54 -21.16 -15.72
N ALA A 442 2.53 -21.70 -16.40
CA ALA A 442 1.22 -22.02 -15.84
C ALA A 442 0.91 -23.51 -16.02
N GLU A 443 0.75 -24.26 -14.92
CA GLU A 443 0.31 -25.65 -14.94
C GLU A 443 -1.19 -25.78 -15.27
N ALA A 444 -1.61 -26.96 -15.71
CA ALA A 444 -3.03 -27.24 -15.96
C ALA A 444 -3.86 -26.96 -14.70
N GLY A 445 -4.97 -26.24 -14.86
CA GLY A 445 -5.84 -25.85 -13.74
C GLY A 445 -5.41 -24.58 -13.01
N THR A 446 -4.36 -23.89 -13.48
CA THR A 446 -3.94 -22.57 -12.98
C THR A 446 -4.34 -21.45 -13.94
N THR A 447 -4.47 -20.24 -13.40
CA THR A 447 -4.74 -19.04 -14.20
C THR A 447 -3.72 -17.94 -13.90
N VAL A 448 -3.11 -17.36 -14.93
CA VAL A 448 -2.26 -16.18 -14.81
C VAL A 448 -2.88 -15.02 -15.59
N TYR A 449 -3.21 -13.94 -14.88
CA TYR A 449 -3.71 -12.70 -15.46
C TYR A 449 -2.55 -11.71 -15.64
N VAL A 450 -2.34 -11.24 -16.86
CA VAL A 450 -1.38 -10.18 -17.18
C VAL A 450 -2.15 -8.95 -17.64
N LYS A 451 -2.24 -7.95 -16.76
CA LYS A 451 -2.94 -6.68 -17.03
C LYS A 451 -1.99 -5.57 -17.47
N GLY A 452 -0.69 -5.71 -17.18
CA GLY A 452 0.32 -4.74 -17.53
C GLY A 452 1.75 -5.25 -17.31
N GLY A 453 2.71 -4.33 -17.40
CA GLY A 453 4.14 -4.59 -17.20
C GLY A 453 4.94 -4.66 -18.50
N THR A 454 6.27 -4.68 -18.33
CA THR A 454 7.25 -4.67 -19.43
C THR A 454 8.10 -5.93 -19.37
N PHE A 455 7.88 -6.84 -20.31
CA PHE A 455 8.60 -8.10 -20.43
C PHE A 455 9.68 -7.98 -21.50
N GLY A 456 10.93 -8.25 -21.13
CA GLY A 456 12.04 -8.27 -22.08
C GLY A 456 11.93 -9.36 -23.16
N LYS A 457 12.99 -9.51 -23.95
CA LYS A 457 13.05 -10.54 -25.01
C LYS A 457 12.96 -11.96 -24.43
N ALA A 458 12.27 -12.85 -25.13
CA ALA A 458 12.23 -14.27 -24.79
C ALA A 458 13.60 -14.94 -24.90
N SER A 459 13.67 -16.16 -24.37
CA SER A 459 14.85 -17.00 -24.44
C SER A 459 15.16 -17.41 -25.88
N THR A 460 16.45 -17.56 -26.23
CA THR A 460 16.86 -18.24 -27.47
C THR A 460 17.17 -19.71 -27.24
N ARG A 461 17.01 -20.19 -26.00
CA ARG A 461 17.17 -21.60 -25.64
C ARG A 461 16.02 -22.42 -26.22
N SER A 462 16.36 -23.53 -26.88
CA SER A 462 15.37 -24.48 -27.38
C SER A 462 14.40 -24.92 -26.26
N GLY A 463 13.10 -24.85 -26.54
CA GLY A 463 12.02 -25.17 -25.61
C GLY A 463 11.53 -24.01 -24.73
N TYR A 464 12.11 -22.80 -24.85
CA TYR A 464 11.72 -21.63 -24.06
C TYR A 464 11.53 -20.35 -24.89
N THR A 465 11.51 -20.46 -26.22
CA THR A 465 11.46 -19.34 -27.16
C THR A 465 10.16 -18.55 -27.13
N ASP A 466 9.10 -19.18 -26.63
CA ASP A 466 7.75 -18.63 -26.62
C ASP A 466 7.55 -17.59 -25.50
N GLY A 467 8.49 -17.49 -24.54
CA GLY A 467 8.42 -16.56 -23.42
C GLY A 467 7.40 -16.92 -22.33
N ILE A 468 6.36 -17.69 -22.67
CA ILE A 468 5.31 -18.20 -21.79
C ILE A 468 5.12 -19.71 -22.06
N MET A 469 4.97 -20.51 -21.01
CA MET A 469 4.95 -21.97 -21.10
C MET A 469 3.86 -22.60 -20.22
N GLY A 470 3.59 -23.87 -20.49
CA GLY A 470 2.70 -24.72 -19.69
C GLY A 470 1.28 -24.86 -20.26
N PRO A 471 0.51 -25.87 -19.79
CA PRO A 471 -0.84 -26.14 -20.28
C PRO A 471 -1.95 -25.36 -19.55
N GLY A 472 -1.59 -24.50 -18.59
CA GLY A 472 -2.52 -23.64 -17.87
C GLY A 472 -3.05 -22.47 -18.69
N THR A 473 -3.92 -21.69 -18.07
CA THR A 473 -4.56 -20.53 -18.69
C THR A 473 -3.72 -19.28 -18.42
N VAL A 474 -3.35 -18.55 -19.47
CA VAL A 474 -2.76 -17.21 -19.36
C VAL A 474 -3.61 -16.24 -20.15
N ILE A 475 -4.01 -15.14 -19.51
CA ILE A 475 -4.93 -14.13 -20.05
C ILE A 475 -4.22 -12.79 -20.05
N ILE A 476 -3.88 -12.28 -21.23
CA ILE A 476 -3.19 -11.00 -21.40
C ILE A 476 -4.19 -9.93 -21.87
N THR A 477 -4.29 -8.86 -21.08
CA THR A 477 -5.14 -7.68 -21.32
C THR A 477 -4.34 -6.38 -21.42
N GLY A 478 -3.04 -6.41 -21.15
CA GLY A 478 -2.16 -5.26 -21.32
C GLY A 478 -0.68 -5.61 -21.13
N GLY A 479 0.19 -4.63 -21.34
CA GLY A 479 1.64 -4.74 -21.18
C GLY A 479 2.43 -4.67 -22.49
N THR A 480 3.76 -4.71 -22.36
CA THR A 480 4.71 -4.74 -23.48
C THR A 480 5.61 -5.96 -23.41
N PHE A 481 5.94 -6.54 -24.57
CA PHE A 481 6.65 -7.82 -24.66
C PHE A 481 7.73 -7.80 -25.74
N GLY A 482 8.92 -8.29 -25.43
CA GLY A 482 9.98 -8.54 -26.42
C GLY A 482 9.83 -9.84 -27.20
N PHE A 483 8.63 -10.42 -27.22
CA PHE A 483 8.24 -11.66 -27.90
C PHE A 483 6.75 -11.62 -28.25
N ASP A 484 6.31 -12.43 -29.21
CA ASP A 484 4.91 -12.44 -29.69
C ASP A 484 3.96 -13.01 -28.61
N PRO A 485 3.06 -12.20 -28.04
CA PRO A 485 2.14 -12.63 -26.99
C PRO A 485 0.78 -13.09 -27.55
N THR A 486 0.57 -13.06 -28.87
CA THR A 486 -0.76 -13.16 -29.52
C THR A 486 -1.55 -14.39 -29.09
N LYS A 487 -0.88 -15.50 -28.79
CA LYS A 487 -1.51 -16.76 -28.34
C LYS A 487 -2.29 -16.63 -27.03
N TRP A 488 -1.96 -15.66 -26.18
CA TRP A 488 -2.52 -15.50 -24.83
C TRP A 488 -3.33 -14.21 -24.67
N VAL A 489 -3.50 -13.43 -25.74
CA VAL A 489 -4.28 -12.19 -25.70
C VAL A 489 -5.76 -12.52 -25.54
N ALA A 490 -6.40 -11.86 -24.58
CA ALA A 490 -7.81 -12.04 -24.28
C ALA A 490 -8.73 -11.56 -25.43
N GLU A 491 -9.95 -12.10 -25.48
CA GLU A 491 -10.98 -11.57 -26.39
C GLU A 491 -11.26 -10.08 -26.09
N GLY A 492 -11.44 -9.28 -27.14
CA GLY A 492 -11.58 -7.81 -27.02
C GLY A 492 -10.25 -7.05 -27.01
N TYR A 493 -9.11 -7.73 -26.96
CA TYR A 493 -7.77 -7.13 -26.96
C TYR A 493 -6.96 -7.52 -28.21
N GLN A 494 -5.92 -6.75 -28.52
CA GLN A 494 -5.01 -6.98 -29.64
C GLN A 494 -3.55 -6.80 -29.22
N ALA A 495 -2.65 -7.55 -29.87
CA ALA A 495 -1.21 -7.34 -29.80
C ALA A 495 -0.72 -6.70 -31.12
N VAL A 496 0.01 -5.60 -31.01
CA VAL A 496 0.60 -4.88 -32.16
C VAL A 496 2.11 -4.88 -32.01
N GLU A 497 2.82 -5.37 -33.03
CA GLU A 497 4.29 -5.31 -33.09
C GLU A 497 4.75 -3.96 -33.68
N ASN A 498 5.72 -3.34 -33.01
CA ASN A 498 6.48 -2.21 -33.53
C ASN A 498 7.96 -2.36 -33.16
N GLU A 499 8.84 -2.42 -34.16
CA GLU A 499 10.30 -2.52 -33.98
C GLU A 499 10.76 -3.66 -33.04
N GLY A 500 10.06 -4.80 -33.06
CA GLY A 500 10.38 -5.96 -32.22
C GLY A 500 9.88 -5.87 -30.77
N VAL A 501 9.04 -4.89 -30.47
CA VAL A 501 8.28 -4.79 -29.21
C VAL A 501 6.80 -4.96 -29.52
N TRP A 502 6.14 -5.85 -28.79
CA TRP A 502 4.71 -6.09 -28.88
C TRP A 502 3.98 -5.34 -27.78
N THR A 503 2.93 -4.59 -28.11
CA THR A 503 2.08 -3.90 -27.14
C THR A 503 0.69 -4.50 -27.17
N VAL A 504 0.15 -4.86 -25.99
CA VAL A 504 -1.22 -5.35 -25.85
C VAL A 504 -2.13 -4.24 -25.34
N SER A 505 -3.28 -4.05 -26.00
CA SER A 505 -4.29 -3.05 -25.65
C SER A 505 -5.69 -3.48 -26.10
N ALA A 506 -6.73 -2.79 -25.63
CA ALA A 506 -8.10 -3.00 -26.11
C ALA A 506 -8.22 -2.68 -27.62
N LYS A 507 -9.12 -3.39 -28.32
CA LYS A 507 -9.37 -3.21 -29.76
C LYS A 507 -10.04 -1.89 -30.12
#